data_AF-A0A6B1GH58-F1
#
_entry.id   AF-A0A6B1GH58-F1
#
_cell.length_a   1.000
_cell.length_b   1.000
_cell.length_c   1.000
_cell.angle_alpha   90.00
_cell.angle_beta   90.00
_cell.angle_gamma   90.00
#
_symmetry.space_group_name_H-M   'P 1'
#
loop_
_entity.id
_entity.type
_entity.pdbx_description
1 polymer ?
#
loop_
_entity_poly.entity_id
_entity_poly.type
_entity_poly.pdbx_seq_one_letter_code
_entity_poly.pdbx_strand_id
1 'polypeptide(L)' 'MNLTLVEEILLLLLDDEKGTLPPVPQLTLHFVLAGGVLMELAINNRIDSHIET' A
#
# COMPACT_ATOMS: atom_id res chain seq x y z
N MET A 1 3.16 10.73 14.29
CA MET A 1 3.22 9.41 13.62
C MET A 1 2.65 9.60 12.24
N ASN A 2 3.43 9.41 11.18
CA ASN A 2 2.95 9.46 9.81
C ASN A 2 3.29 8.10 9.20
N LEU A 3 2.28 7.26 9.00
CA LEU A 3 2.45 5.98 8.33
C LEU A 3 2.53 6.23 6.83
N THR A 4 3.30 5.42 6.13
CA THR A 4 3.18 5.32 4.67
C THR A 4 1.86 4.64 4.31
N LEU A 5 1.35 4.89 3.11
CA LEU A 5 0.12 4.28 2.62
C LEU A 5 0.18 2.74 2.68
N VAL A 6 1.36 2.17 2.45
CA VAL A 6 1.59 0.71 2.54
C VAL A 6 1.39 0.22 3.97
N GLU A 7 1.92 0.95 4.96
CA GLU A 7 1.75 0.63 6.37
C GLU A 7 0.30 0.79 6.82
N GLU A 8 -0.42 1.80 6.31
CA GLU A 8 -1.86 1.96 6.57
C GLU A 8 -2.69 0.80 6.01
N ILE A 9 -2.40 0.37 4.79
CA ILE A 9 -3.05 -0.79 4.17
C ILE A 9 -2.77 -2.06 4.97
N LEU A 10 -1.52 -2.29 5.39
CA LEU A 10 -1.17 -3.44 6.20
C LEU A 10 -1.89 -3.41 7.55
N LEU A 11 -1.99 -2.22 8.16
CA LEU A 11 -2.71 -2.04 9.41
C LEU A 11 -4.21 -2.34 9.25
N LEU A 12 -4.83 -1.90 8.15
CA LEU A 12 -6.22 -2.22 7.83
C LEU A 12 -6.45 -3.72 7.58
N LEU A 13 -5.43 -4.45 7.12
CA LEU A 13 -5.50 -5.89 6.91
C LEU A 13 -5.19 -6.69 8.17
N LEU A 14 -4.62 -6.10 9.22
CA LEU A 14 -4.28 -6.87 10.42
C LEU A 14 -5.54 -7.23 11.22
N ASP A 15 -5.63 -8.49 11.62
CA ASP A 15 -6.54 -8.92 12.67
C ASP A 15 -6.03 -8.38 14.02
N ASP A 16 -6.81 -7.52 14.67
CA ASP A 16 -6.42 -6.84 15.92
C ASP A 16 -6.13 -7.80 17.08
N GLU A 17 -6.77 -8.98 17.11
CA GLU A 17 -6.60 -9.95 18.19
C GLU A 17 -5.42 -10.90 17.93
N LYS A 18 -5.23 -11.31 16.68
CA LYS A 18 -4.24 -12.33 16.29
C LYS A 18 -2.95 -11.76 15.73
N GLY A 19 -2.96 -10.52 15.26
CA GLY A 19 -1.84 -9.90 14.55
C GLY A 19 -1.52 -10.59 13.22
N THR A 20 -2.49 -11.28 12.62
CA THR A 20 -2.32 -12.03 11.36
C THR A 20 -3.06 -11.35 10.23
N LEU A 21 -2.56 -11.52 9.00
CA LEU A 21 -3.28 -11.10 7.80
C LEU A 21 -4.40 -12.12 7.46
N PRO A 22 -5.58 -11.67 7.00
CA PRO A 22 -6.65 -12.53 6.53
C PRO A 22 -6.19 -13.29 5.27
N PRO A 23 -6.85 -14.41 4.94
CA PRO A 23 -6.57 -15.15 3.72
C PRO A 23 -6.97 -14.31 2.50
N VAL A 24 -6.01 -13.56 1.96
CA VAL A 24 -6.14 -12.83 0.71
C VAL A 24 -5.35 -13.52 -0.39
N PRO A 25 -5.81 -13.49 -1.65
CA PRO A 25 -5.00 -13.98 -2.76
C PRO A 25 -3.66 -13.23 -2.79
N GLN A 26 -2.54 -13.97 -2.89
CA GLN A 26 -1.20 -13.38 -2.89
C GLN A 26 -1.05 -12.32 -3.99
N LEU A 27 -1.69 -12.55 -5.15
CA LEU A 27 -1.69 -11.61 -6.26
C LEU A 27 -2.32 -10.27 -5.86
N THR A 28 -3.46 -10.29 -5.16
CA THR A 28 -4.13 -9.08 -4.67
C THR A 28 -3.24 -8.33 -3.70
N LEU A 29 -2.61 -9.03 -2.75
CA LEU A 29 -1.70 -8.40 -1.79
C LEU A 29 -0.50 -7.75 -2.49
N HIS A 30 0.12 -8.44 -3.46
CA HIS A 30 1.23 -7.87 -4.22
C HIS A 30 0.83 -6.61 -5.00
N PHE A 31 -0.32 -6.62 -5.67
CA PHE A 31 -0.77 -5.45 -6.44
C PHE A 31 -1.10 -4.26 -5.54
N VAL A 32 -1.78 -4.50 -4.42
CA VAL A 32 -2.14 -3.44 -3.48
C VAL A 32 -0.89 -2.82 -2.86
N LEU A 33 0.07 -3.65 -2.41
CA LEU A 33 1.33 -3.14 -1.83
C LEU A 33 2.17 -2.40 -2.87
N ALA A 34 2.29 -2.94 -4.09
CA ALA A 34 3.01 -2.28 -5.18
C ALA A 34 2.35 -0.95 -5.57
N GLY A 35 1.02 -0.91 -5.67
CA GLY A 35 0.26 0.32 -5.94
C GLY A 35 0.42 1.35 -4.83
N GLY A 36 0.41 0.92 -3.57
CA GLY A 36 0.67 1.78 -2.42
C GLY A 36 2.05 2.42 -2.46
N VAL A 37 3.10 1.65 -2.81
CA VAL A 37 4.46 2.17 -3.00
C VAL A 37 4.51 3.20 -4.14
N LEU A 38 3.89 2.92 -5.28
CA LEU A 38 3.86 3.86 -6.41
C LEU A 38 3.16 5.17 -6.04
N MET A 39 2.02 5.08 -5.34
CA MET A 39 1.28 6.25 -4.89
C MET A 39 2.09 7.07 -3.88
N GLU A 40 2.75 6.42 -2.91
CA GLU A 40 3.65 7.08 -1.97
C GLU A 40 4.79 7.80 -2.69
N LEU A 41 5.42 7.16 -3.68
CA LEU A 41 6.48 7.77 -4.49
C LEU A 41 5.97 8.97 -5.30
N ALA A 42 4.76 8.89 -5.86
CA ALA A 42 4.15 9.98 -6.62
C ALA A 42 3.84 11.18 -5.72
N ILE A 43 3.23 10.96 -4.55
CA ILE A 43 2.93 12.01 -3.55
C ILE A 43 4.21 12.70 -3.08
N ASN A 44 5.31 11.94 -2.93
CA ASN A 44 6.61 12.47 -2.55
C ASN A 44 7.43 13.02 -3.73
N ASN A 45 6.84 13.21 -4.92
CA ASN A 45 7.49 13.72 -6.15
C ASN A 45 8.77 12.94 -6.54
N ARG A 46 8.79 11.63 -6.27
CA ARG A 46 9.91 10.73 -6.60
C ARG A 46 9.74 10.04 -7.94
N ILE A 47 8.50 9.92 -8.39
CA ILE A 47 8.13 9.49 -9.73
C ILE A 47 7.12 10.49 -10.29
N ASP A 48 7.21 10.75 -11.59
CA ASP A 48 6.21 11.53 -12.28
C ASP A 48 5.08 10.60 -12.73
N SER A 49 3.85 10.93 -12.33
CA SER A 49 2.64 10.25 -12.80
C SER A 49 1.88 11.09 -13.83
N HIS A 50 2.44 12.22 -14.26
CA HIS A 50 1.85 13.04 -15.30
C HIS A 50 1.92 12.31 -16.65
N ILE A 51 0.75 12.07 -17.22
CA ILE A 51 0.63 11.76 -18.65
C ILE A 51 0.56 13.11 -19.35
N GLU A 52 1.61 13.49 -20.07
CA GLU A 52 1.54 14.60 -21.02
C GLU A 52 0.53 14.23 -22.12
N THR A 53 -0.53 15.03 -22.26
CA THR A 53 -1.54 14.94 -23.34
C THR A 53 -1.45 16.12 -24.28
#